data_AF-A0A3C0NSJ0-F1
#
_entry.id   AF-A0A3C0NSJ0-F1
#
_cell.length_a   1.000
_cell.length_b   1.000
_cell.length_c   1.000
_cell.angle_alpha   90.00
_cell.angle_beta   90.00
_cell.angle_gamma   90.00
#
_symmetry.space_group_name_H-M   'P 1'
#
loop_
_entity.id
_entity.type
_entity.pdbx_description
1 polymer ?
#
loop_
_entity_poly.entity_id
_entity_poly.type
_entity_poly.pdbx_seq_one_letter_code
_entity_poly.pdbx_strand_id
1 'polypeptide(L)' 'QTRRYLAGELTDDEFRPLRLQNGLYIQRHAPMLRIAVPYGMLSSRQLRKLGDIAKKYDREYG' A
#
# COMPACT_ATOMS: atom_id res chain seq x y z
N GLN A 1 -9.07 8.94 1.84
CA GLN A 1 -9.86 7.73 2.17
C GLN A 1 -9.29 6.98 3.37
N THR A 2 -8.03 6.54 3.36
CA THR A 2 -7.42 5.87 4.54
C THR A 2 -7.53 6.69 5.83
N ARG A 3 -7.29 8.02 5.78
CA ARG A 3 -7.49 8.90 6.95
C ARG A 3 -8.92 8.85 7.50
N ARG A 4 -9.93 8.80 6.63
CA ARG A 4 -11.35 8.75 7.00
C ARG A 4 -11.72 7.40 7.62
N TYR A 5 -11.20 6.31 7.06
CA TYR A 5 -11.32 4.98 7.65
C TYR A 5 -10.67 4.91 9.05
N LEU A 6 -9.45 5.45 9.20
CA LEU A 6 -8.77 5.52 10.50
C LEU A 6 -9.49 6.44 11.50
N ALA A 7 -10.23 7.44 11.01
CA ALA A 7 -11.07 8.32 11.83
C ALA A 7 -12.46 7.74 12.14
N GLY A 8 -12.79 6.54 11.63
CA GLY A 8 -14.11 5.91 11.80
C GLY A 8 -15.23 6.49 10.93
N GLU A 9 -14.91 7.39 10.00
CA GLU A 9 -15.86 8.03 9.08
C GLU A 9 -16.20 7.17 7.85
N LEU A 10 -15.54 6.03 7.68
CA LEU A 10 -15.84 5.01 6.66
C LEU A 10 -15.90 3.65 7.35
N THR A 11 -16.96 2.89 7.08
CA THR A 11 -17.07 1.50 7.52
C THR A 11 -16.08 0.60 6.76
N ASP A 12 -15.82 -0.60 7.27
CA ASP A 12 -14.93 -1.56 6.59
C ASP A 12 -15.44 -1.93 5.19
N ASP A 13 -16.75 -2.12 5.04
CA ASP A 13 -17.37 -2.51 3.77
C ASP A 13 -17.29 -1.38 2.73
N GLU A 14 -17.40 -0.11 3.15
CA GLU A 14 -17.18 1.05 2.27
C GLU A 14 -15.69 1.24 1.94
N PHE A 15 -14.79 0.95 2.89
CA PHE A 15 -13.36 1.10 2.68
C PHE A 15 -12.76 -0.02 1.81
N ARG A 16 -13.32 -1.23 1.87
CA ARG A 16 -12.86 -2.42 1.14
C ARG A 16 -12.67 -2.19 -0.36
N PRO A 17 -13.65 -1.71 -1.15
CA PRO A 17 -13.45 -1.45 -2.56
C PRO A 17 -12.39 -0.36 -2.81
N LEU A 18 -12.37 0.69 -1.98
CA LEU A 18 -11.42 1.80 -2.09
C LEU A 18 -9.97 1.33 -1.89
N ARG A 19 -9.70 0.54 -0.85
CA ARG A 19 -8.34 0.06 -0.57
C ARG A 19 -7.85 -0.91 -1.62
N LEU A 20 -8.73 -1.80 -2.11
CA LEU A 20 -8.36 -2.81 -3.12
C LEU A 20 -8.03 -2.18 -4.47
N GLN A 21 -8.80 -1.17 -4.91
CA GLN A 21 -8.51 -0.41 -6.13
C GLN A 21 -7.16 0.31 -6.04
N ASN A 22 -6.76 0.75 -4.84
CA ASN A 22 -5.48 1.42 -4.58
C ASN A 22 -4.35 0.44 -4.24
N GLY A 23 -4.55 -0.87 -4.39
CA GLY A 23 -3.55 -1.90 -4.13
C GLY A 23 -3.21 -2.09 -2.65
N LEU A 24 -4.04 -1.62 -1.72
CA LEU A 24 -3.84 -1.75 -0.27
C LEU A 24 -4.61 -2.97 0.27
N TYR A 25 -3.84 -3.99 0.65
CA TYR A 25 -4.32 -5.23 1.24
C TYR A 25 -4.02 -5.26 2.73
N ILE A 26 -5.02 -5.48 3.57
CA ILE A 26 -4.80 -5.64 5.02
C ILE A 26 -4.55 -7.11 5.28
N GLN A 27 -3.34 -7.47 5.71
CA GLN A 27 -3.01 -8.82 6.19
C GLN A 27 -3.13 -8.88 7.72
N ARG A 28 -3.01 -10.08 8.29
CA ARG A 28 -3.17 -10.33 9.73
C ARG A 28 -2.26 -9.47 10.61
N HIS A 29 -1.04 -9.18 10.14
CA HIS A 29 -0.02 -8.48 10.92
C HIS A 29 0.26 -7.06 10.43
N ALA A 30 0.12 -6.79 9.13
CA ALA A 30 0.40 -5.49 8.54
C ALA A 30 -0.33 -5.30 7.20
N PRO A 31 -0.52 -4.05 6.76
CA PRO A 31 -0.97 -3.77 5.41
C PRO A 31 0.15 -4.01 4.38
N MET A 32 -0.19 -4.65 3.27
CA MET A 32 0.65 -4.79 2.08
C MET A 32 0.19 -3.82 0.99
N LEU A 33 1.14 -3.10 0.41
CA LEU A 33 0.92 -2.20 -0.73
C LEU A 33 1.42 -2.83 -2.02
N ARG A 34 0.51 -3.07 -2.96
CA ARG A 34 0.81 -3.53 -4.31
C ARG A 34 0.99 -2.33 -5.24
N ILE A 35 2.10 -2.32 -5.98
CA ILE A 35 2.44 -1.27 -6.93
C ILE A 35 2.28 -1.82 -8.35
N ALA A 36 1.53 -1.10 -9.19
CA ALA A 36 1.39 -1.44 -10.60
C ALA A 36 2.67 -1.05 -11.35
N VAL A 37 3.25 -1.99 -12.09
CA VAL A 37 4.42 -1.76 -12.95
C VAL A 37 4.02 -2.14 -14.38
N PRO A 38 3.62 -1.16 -15.22
CA PRO A 38 3.24 -1.42 -16.61
C PRO A 38 4.36 -2.13 -17.36
N TYR A 39 4.03 -3.26 -17.99
CA TYR A 39 4.98 -4.09 -18.75
C TYR A 39 6.19 -4.59 -17.93
N GLY A 40 6.15 -4.51 -16.60
CA GLY A 40 7.28 -4.89 -15.74
C GLY A 40 8.51 -3.99 -15.85
N MET A 41 8.43 -2.85 -16.55
CA MET A 41 9.58 -1.98 -16.78
C MET A 41 9.76 -0.95 -15.64
N LEU A 42 10.96 -0.90 -15.06
CA LEU A 42 11.35 0.09 -14.06
C LEU A 42 12.70 0.70 -14.41
N SER A 43 12.80 2.03 -14.30
CA SER A 43 14.09 2.72 -14.30
C SER A 43 14.83 2.48 -12.98
N SER A 44 16.15 2.58 -13.01
CA SER A 44 16.98 2.46 -11.81
C SER A 44 16.60 3.48 -10.72
N ARG A 45 16.11 4.66 -11.11
CA ARG A 45 15.60 5.70 -10.19
C ARG A 45 14.33 5.25 -9.47
N GLN A 46 13.37 4.66 -10.18
CA GLN A 46 12.14 4.14 -9.57
C GLN A 46 12.45 3.01 -8.59
N LEU A 47 13.32 2.07 -8.98
CA LEU A 47 13.71 0.95 -8.12
C LEU A 47 14.38 1.42 -6.82
N ARG A 48 15.33 2.37 -6.89
CA ARG A 48 15.93 2.97 -5.69
C ARG A 48 14.87 3.61 -4.79
N LYS A 49 13.90 4.31 -5.38
CA LYS A 49 12.83 4.94 -4.61
C LYS A 49 11.95 3.93 -3.89
N LEU A 50 11.64 2.79 -4.52
CA LEU A 50 10.92 1.68 -3.88
C LEU A 50 11.73 1.12 -2.70
N GLY A 51 13.04 0.96 -2.86
CA GLY A 51 13.94 0.55 -1.78
C GLY A 51 13.93 1.52 -0.59
N ASP A 52 13.93 2.83 -0.84
CA ASP A 52 13.83 3.85 0.23
C ASP A 52 12.49 3.75 0.98
N ILE A 53 11.40 3.49 0.27
CA ILE A 53 10.06 3.32 0.86
C ILE A 53 10.04 2.08 1.76
N ALA A 54 10.52 0.94 1.25
CA ALA A 54 10.59 -0.30 2.02
C ALA A 54 11.41 -0.10 3.31
N LYS A 55 12.63 0.43 3.21
CA LYS A 55 13.49 0.68 4.38
C LYS A 55 12.85 1.60 5.43
N LYS A 56 12.05 2.58 4.99
CA LYS A 56 11.45 3.57 5.89
C LYS A 56 10.15 3.09 6.54
N TYR A 57 9.37 2.26 5.87
CA TYR A 57 7.98 1.96 6.26
C TYR A 57 7.67 0.49 6.51
N ASP A 58 8.50 -0.46 6.07
CA ASP A 58 8.24 -1.90 6.21
C ASP A 58 8.32 -2.38 7.66
N ARG A 59 9.04 -1.68 8.54
CA ARG A 59 9.10 -1.97 10.00
C ARG A 59 9.32 -3.44 10.33
N GLU A 60 10.10 -4.16 9.50
CA GLU A 60 10.46 -5.57 9.68
C GLU A 60 9.26 -6.55 9.61
N TYR A 61 8.22 -6.23 8.82
CA TYR A 61 7.16 -7.17 8.50
C TYR A 61 7.51 -8.15 7.37
N GLY A 62 8.59 -7.88 6.63
CA GLY A 62 9.12 -8.72 5.55
C GLY A 62 9.95 -9.92 5.99
#